data_AF-A0A0P9DED9-F1
#
_entry.id   AF-A0A0P9DED9-F1
#
_cell.length_a   1.000
_cell.length_b   1.000
_cell.length_c   1.000
_cell.angle_alpha   90.00
_cell.angle_beta   90.00
_cell.angle_gamma   90.00
#
_symmetry.space_group_name_H-M   'P 1'
#
loop_
_entity.id
_entity.type
_entity.pdbx_description
1 polymer ?
#
loop_
_entity_poly.entity_id
_entity_poly.type
_entity_poly.pdbx_seq_one_letter_code
_entity_poly.pdbx_strand_id
1 'polypeptide(L)'
;MAVTIIAGDLLEAKEDIVGHQVNCQAVMGSGVAKLLKTKYPHLYTSYLDYCKDKAPEELLGTLQLVAVQGKFVANLFGQLTYGRSKKVYTDYAALKEALLSLKNYAKEHGLTVALPYGIGCGLANGSWEIVGKMLEETFDDYEVTLYRI
;
A
#
# COMPACT_ATOMS: atom_id res chain seq x y z
N MET A 1 13.05 10.00 13.92
CA MET A 1 12.27 10.05 12.67
C MET A 1 12.46 8.71 11.99
N ALA A 2 11.40 7.92 11.86
CA ALA A 2 11.48 6.60 11.23
C ALA A 2 11.00 6.60 9.76
N VAL A 3 10.52 7.74 9.25
CA VAL A 3 10.20 7.91 7.83
C VAL A 3 11.43 8.47 7.10
N THR A 4 11.96 7.70 6.16
CA THR A 4 13.09 8.11 5.30
C THR A 4 12.59 8.26 3.86
N ILE A 5 12.89 9.36 3.19
CA ILE A 5 12.54 9.55 1.77
C ILE A 5 13.81 9.45 0.93
N ILE A 6 13.80 8.60 -0.09
CA ILE A 6 14.94 8.43 -1.01
C ILE A 6 14.50 8.58 -2.47
N ALA A 7 15.44 9.00 -3.31
CA ALA A 7 15.27 9.00 -4.75
C ALA A 7 15.47 7.56 -5.29
N GLY A 8 14.47 7.02 -5.99
CA GLY A 8 14.54 5.68 -6.57
C GLY A 8 13.19 5.12 -7.02
N ASP A 9 13.26 4.04 -7.81
CA ASP A 9 12.09 3.26 -8.20
C ASP A 9 11.70 2.29 -7.09
N LEU A 10 10.45 2.37 -6.62
CA LEU A 10 9.91 1.45 -5.62
C LEU A 10 10.01 -0.03 -6.06
N LEU A 11 9.95 -0.32 -7.36
CA LEU A 11 10.08 -1.69 -7.84
C LEU A 11 11.46 -2.28 -7.53
N GLU A 12 12.48 -1.43 -7.39
CA GLU A 12 13.86 -1.83 -7.07
C GLU A 12 14.17 -1.73 -5.57
N ALA A 13 13.12 -1.55 -4.74
CA ALA A 13 13.23 -1.49 -3.29
C ALA A 13 13.92 -2.75 -2.74
N LYS A 14 14.86 -2.55 -1.82
CA LYS A 14 15.63 -3.63 -1.19
C LYS A 14 14.95 -4.21 0.04
N GLU A 15 13.99 -3.49 0.58
CA GLU A 15 13.21 -3.82 1.77
C GLU A 15 12.39 -5.10 1.59
N ASP A 16 12.11 -5.77 2.70
CA ASP A 16 11.46 -7.08 2.75
C ASP A 16 9.99 -6.98 2.32
N ILE A 17 9.33 -5.85 2.60
CA ILE A 17 7.93 -5.60 2.25
C ILE A 17 7.82 -4.37 1.37
N VAL A 18 7.18 -4.51 0.20
CA VAL A 18 6.81 -3.41 -0.69
C VAL A 18 5.30 -3.19 -0.63
N GLY A 19 4.87 -2.08 -0.04
CA GLY A 19 3.45 -1.75 0.12
C GLY A 19 2.93 -0.77 -0.90
N HIS A 20 1.64 -0.90 -1.24
CA HIS A 20 0.91 0.06 -2.07
C HIS A 20 -0.57 0.07 -1.72
N GLN A 21 -1.24 1.20 -1.99
CA GLN A 21 -2.69 1.29 -1.80
C GLN A 21 -3.42 0.59 -2.97
N VAL A 22 -4.38 -0.26 -2.63
CA VAL A 22 -5.30 -0.93 -3.56
C VAL A 22 -6.75 -0.50 -3.31
N ASN A 23 -7.62 -0.79 -4.28
CA ASN A 23 -9.05 -0.61 -4.11
C ASN A 23 -9.74 -1.90 -3.62
N CYS A 24 -10.96 -1.81 -3.13
CA CYS A 24 -11.75 -2.97 -2.72
C CYS A 24 -12.57 -3.59 -3.86
N GLN A 25 -12.37 -3.16 -5.11
CA GLN A 25 -13.12 -3.63 -6.29
C GLN A 25 -12.36 -4.69 -7.10
N ALA A 26 -11.30 -5.26 -6.53
CA ALA A 26 -10.48 -6.28 -7.19
C ALA A 26 -9.84 -5.82 -8.53
N VAL A 27 -9.57 -4.52 -8.69
CA VAL A 27 -8.95 -3.97 -9.92
C VAL A 27 -7.52 -3.48 -9.70
N MET A 28 -6.58 -3.97 -10.51
CA MET A 28 -5.19 -3.48 -10.57
C MET A 28 -4.81 -3.12 -12.02
N GLY A 29 -5.17 -1.90 -12.44
CA GLY A 29 -5.06 -1.45 -13.83
C GLY A 29 -4.15 -0.24 -14.07
N SER A 30 -3.66 0.42 -13.03
CA SER A 30 -2.88 1.65 -13.16
C SER A 30 -1.93 1.89 -11.99
N GLY A 31 -0.99 2.82 -12.16
CA GLY A 31 -0.04 3.23 -11.12
C GLY A 31 0.85 2.08 -10.64
N VAL A 32 1.27 2.17 -9.38
CA VAL A 32 2.13 1.18 -8.70
C VAL A 32 1.49 -0.22 -8.74
N ALA A 33 0.17 -0.32 -8.56
CA ALA A 33 -0.54 -1.60 -8.61
C ALA A 33 -0.37 -2.34 -9.94
N LYS A 34 -0.41 -1.62 -11.08
CA LYS A 34 -0.16 -2.22 -12.40
C LYS A 34 1.30 -2.66 -12.53
N LEU A 35 2.23 -1.84 -12.08
CA LEU A 35 3.67 -2.14 -12.15
C LEU A 35 4.02 -3.39 -11.34
N LEU A 36 3.53 -3.48 -10.10
CA LEU A 36 3.70 -4.66 -9.24
C LEU A 36 3.03 -5.90 -9.84
N LYS A 37 1.81 -5.77 -10.38
CA LYS A 37 1.14 -6.87 -11.11
C LYS A 37 1.96 -7.37 -12.30
N THR A 38 2.57 -6.46 -13.06
CA THR A 38 3.42 -6.84 -14.20
C THR A 38 4.72 -7.52 -13.74
N LYS A 39 5.35 -7.02 -12.68
CA LYS A 39 6.58 -7.60 -12.12
C LYS A 39 6.33 -8.96 -11.45
N TYR A 40 5.21 -9.11 -10.76
CA TYR A 40 4.83 -10.30 -10.00
C TYR A 40 3.44 -10.81 -10.43
N PRO A 41 3.32 -11.60 -11.51
CA PRO A 41 2.01 -12.03 -12.03
C PRO A 41 1.11 -12.75 -11.00
N HIS A 42 1.70 -13.54 -10.09
CA HIS A 42 0.97 -14.23 -9.01
C HIS A 42 0.34 -13.25 -7.99
N LEU A 43 0.86 -12.04 -7.86
CA LEU A 43 0.28 -11.02 -6.97
C LEU A 43 -1.20 -10.79 -7.31
N TYR A 44 -1.52 -10.72 -8.60
CA TYR A 44 -2.87 -10.42 -9.03
C TYR A 44 -3.83 -11.58 -8.75
N THR A 45 -3.41 -12.83 -8.96
CA THR A 45 -4.26 -13.99 -8.64
C THR A 45 -4.53 -14.06 -7.13
N SER A 46 -3.51 -13.88 -6.28
CA SER A 46 -3.69 -13.83 -4.83
C SER A 46 -4.61 -12.70 -4.39
N TYR A 47 -4.50 -11.53 -5.02
CA TYR A 47 -5.37 -10.40 -4.74
C TYR A 47 -6.83 -10.69 -5.10
N LEU A 48 -7.09 -11.30 -6.26
CA LEU A 48 -8.43 -11.72 -6.65
C LEU A 48 -9.01 -12.75 -5.68
N ASP A 49 -8.23 -13.78 -5.33
CA ASP A 49 -8.66 -14.83 -4.41
C ASP A 49 -9.01 -14.27 -3.02
N TYR A 50 -8.24 -13.29 -2.54
CA TYR A 50 -8.52 -12.63 -1.26
C TYR A 50 -9.82 -11.80 -1.30
N CYS A 51 -10.15 -11.20 -2.44
CA CYS A 51 -11.36 -10.38 -2.61
C CYS A 51 -12.61 -11.22 -2.91
N LYS A 52 -12.47 -12.42 -3.48
CA LYS A 52 -13.53 -13.18 -4.14
C LYS A 52 -14.81 -13.36 -3.32
N ASP A 53 -14.68 -13.66 -2.03
CA ASP A 53 -15.80 -14.00 -1.15
C ASP A 53 -16.08 -12.92 -0.08
N LYS A 54 -15.63 -11.69 -0.33
CA LYS A 54 -15.81 -10.55 0.59
C LYS A 54 -16.55 -9.41 -0.11
N ALA A 55 -17.46 -8.76 0.60
CA ALA A 55 -17.97 -7.47 0.17
C ALA A 55 -16.83 -6.43 0.17
N PRO A 56 -16.84 -5.44 -0.76
CA PRO A 56 -15.82 -4.39 -0.78
C PRO A 56 -15.64 -3.65 0.55
N GLU A 57 -16.70 -3.50 1.32
CA GLU A 57 -16.69 -2.85 2.64
C GLU A 57 -15.93 -3.68 3.68
N GLU A 58 -15.94 -5.01 3.57
CA GLU A 58 -15.18 -5.91 4.46
C GLU A 58 -13.67 -5.88 4.18
N LEU A 59 -13.28 -5.43 2.98
CA LEU A 59 -11.88 -5.27 2.59
C LEU A 59 -11.31 -3.93 3.05
N LEU A 60 -12.14 -2.90 3.18
CA LEU A 60 -11.69 -1.54 3.47
C LEU A 60 -10.99 -1.49 4.85
N GLY A 61 -9.78 -0.95 4.88
CA GLY A 61 -8.95 -0.89 6.10
C GLY A 61 -8.05 -2.12 6.31
N THR A 62 -8.25 -3.18 5.53
CA THR A 62 -7.49 -4.42 5.70
C THR A 62 -6.14 -4.39 4.98
N LEU A 63 -5.30 -5.37 5.35
CA LEU A 63 -4.03 -5.66 4.72
C LEU A 63 -4.06 -7.09 4.16
N GLN A 64 -3.56 -7.26 2.94
CA GLN A 64 -3.13 -8.56 2.44
C GLN A 64 -1.64 -8.54 2.14
N LEU A 65 -0.90 -9.48 2.72
CA LEU A 65 0.50 -9.76 2.37
C LEU A 65 0.57 -10.92 1.38
N VAL A 66 1.33 -10.74 0.31
CA VAL A 66 1.55 -11.77 -0.72
C VAL A 66 3.05 -11.98 -0.87
N ALA A 67 3.51 -13.22 -0.64
CA ALA A 67 4.91 -13.59 -0.86
C ALA A 67 5.26 -13.55 -2.35
N VAL A 68 6.33 -12.83 -2.70
CA VAL A 68 6.83 -12.70 -4.08
C VAL A 68 8.36 -12.73 -4.08
N GLN A 69 8.97 -13.68 -4.80
CA GLN A 69 10.42 -13.72 -5.04
C GLN A 69 11.32 -13.36 -3.83
N GLY A 70 11.04 -13.94 -2.64
CA GLY A 70 11.84 -13.68 -1.43
C GLY A 70 11.51 -12.38 -0.67
N LYS A 71 10.43 -11.69 -1.06
CA LYS A 71 9.87 -10.49 -0.43
C LYS A 71 8.37 -10.68 -0.20
N PHE A 72 7.72 -9.67 0.36
CA PHE A 72 6.27 -9.54 0.40
C PHE A 72 5.82 -8.29 -0.35
N VAL A 73 4.67 -8.38 -1.00
CA VAL A 73 3.89 -7.21 -1.42
C VAL A 73 2.71 -7.03 -0.45
N ALA A 74 2.56 -5.83 0.08
CA ALA A 74 1.45 -5.43 0.94
C ALA A 74 0.38 -4.68 0.13
N ASN A 75 -0.76 -5.33 -0.11
CA ASN A 75 -1.96 -4.70 -0.65
C ASN A 75 -2.70 -4.01 0.50
N LEU A 76 -2.61 -2.68 0.57
CA LEU A 76 -3.24 -1.85 1.60
C LEU A 76 -4.61 -1.37 1.08
N PHE A 77 -5.71 -1.89 1.62
CA PHE A 77 -7.06 -1.59 1.14
C PHE A 77 -7.58 -0.24 1.67
N GLY A 78 -6.99 0.85 1.18
CA GLY A 78 -7.34 2.22 1.57
C GLY A 78 -8.36 2.91 0.66
N GLN A 79 -9.04 2.17 -0.21
CA GLN A 79 -9.90 2.75 -1.24
C GLN A 79 -11.10 1.85 -1.55
N LEU A 80 -12.33 2.28 -1.23
CA LEU A 80 -13.50 1.42 -1.46
C LEU A 80 -13.80 1.21 -2.95
N THR A 81 -13.73 2.29 -3.74
CA THR A 81 -14.02 2.30 -5.19
C THR A 81 -12.90 2.99 -5.96
N TYR A 82 -12.81 2.82 -7.28
CA TYR A 82 -11.76 3.46 -8.09
C TYR A 82 -12.31 4.23 -9.28
N GLY A 83 -11.50 5.14 -9.83
CA GLY A 83 -11.86 5.88 -11.03
C GLY A 83 -10.90 7.03 -11.34
N ARG A 84 -11.33 7.90 -12.26
CA ARG A 84 -10.55 9.06 -12.74
C ARG A 84 -11.29 10.40 -12.52
N SER A 85 -12.35 10.39 -11.74
CA SER A 85 -13.06 11.63 -11.39
C SER A 85 -12.23 12.47 -10.41
N LYS A 86 -12.67 13.69 -10.12
CA LYS A 86 -12.05 14.55 -9.09
C LYS A 86 -12.40 14.15 -7.65
N LYS A 87 -13.16 13.06 -7.45
CA LYS A 87 -13.50 12.54 -6.12
C LYS A 87 -12.23 12.03 -5.42
N VAL A 88 -12.14 12.28 -4.11
CA VAL A 88 -11.16 11.60 -3.25
C VAL A 88 -11.60 10.15 -3.06
N TYR A 89 -10.78 9.22 -3.56
CA TYR A 89 -11.02 7.79 -3.45
C TYR A 89 -10.28 7.16 -2.26
N THR A 90 -9.18 7.77 -1.81
CA THR A 90 -8.52 7.35 -0.58
C THR A 90 -9.42 7.63 0.61
N ASP A 91 -9.74 6.58 1.34
CA ASP A 91 -10.28 6.66 2.67
C ASP A 91 -9.10 6.73 3.65
N TYR A 92 -8.91 7.90 4.28
CA TYR A 92 -7.77 8.13 5.14
C TYR A 92 -7.79 7.25 6.40
N ALA A 93 -8.97 6.95 6.94
CA ALA A 93 -9.08 6.10 8.13
C ALA A 93 -8.69 4.67 7.77
N ALA A 94 -9.24 4.16 6.66
CA ALA A 94 -8.91 2.83 6.14
C ALA A 94 -7.42 2.70 5.80
N LEU A 95 -6.83 3.69 5.13
CA LEU A 95 -5.41 3.67 4.84
C LEU A 95 -4.57 3.63 6.13
N LYS A 96 -4.94 4.39 7.16
CA LYS A 96 -4.26 4.38 8.46
C LYS A 96 -4.33 3.00 9.13
N GLU A 97 -5.50 2.36 9.12
CA GLU A 97 -5.68 1.01 9.68
C GLU A 97 -4.83 -0.05 8.98
N ALA A 98 -4.79 0.01 7.64
CA ALA A 98 -3.97 -0.90 6.85
C ALA A 98 -2.47 -0.67 7.10
N LEU A 99 -2.03 0.59 7.22
CA LEU A 99 -0.64 0.95 7.54
C LEU A 99 -0.25 0.51 8.96
N LEU A 100 -1.14 0.67 9.95
CA LEU A 100 -0.92 0.16 11.30
C LEU A 100 -0.75 -1.36 11.32
N SER A 101 -1.61 -2.06 10.57
CA SER A 101 -1.51 -3.51 10.42
C SER A 101 -0.18 -3.93 9.77
N LEU A 102 0.25 -3.21 8.73
CA LEU A 102 1.54 -3.43 8.08
C LEU A 102 2.71 -3.20 9.04
N LYS A 103 2.72 -2.06 9.74
CA LYS A 103 3.77 -1.72 10.71
C LYS A 103 3.86 -2.77 11.81
N ASN A 104 2.74 -3.19 12.38
CA ASN A 104 2.71 -4.19 13.45
C ASN A 104 3.26 -5.53 12.97
N TYR A 105 2.83 -6.00 11.80
CA TYR A 105 3.37 -7.24 11.21
C TYR A 105 4.87 -7.14 10.96
N ALA A 106 5.31 -6.04 10.34
CA ALA A 106 6.72 -5.79 10.03
C ALA A 106 7.57 -5.77 11.30
N LYS A 107 7.12 -5.05 12.33
CA LYS A 107 7.78 -4.95 13.63
C LYS A 107 7.87 -6.29 14.36
N GLU A 108 6.78 -7.06 14.36
CA GLU A 108 6.74 -8.40 14.96
C GLU A 108 7.75 -9.36 14.33
N HIS A 109 7.97 -9.24 13.01
CA HIS A 109 8.83 -10.15 12.24
C HIS A 109 10.22 -9.56 11.94
N GLY A 110 10.51 -8.33 12.35
CA GLY A 110 11.78 -7.65 12.05
C GLY A 110 11.99 -7.36 10.56
N LEU A 111 10.92 -7.11 9.80
CA LEU A 111 10.94 -6.91 8.35
C LEU A 111 10.97 -5.42 7.98
N THR A 112 11.81 -5.06 7.02
CA THR A 112 11.89 -3.68 6.51
C THR A 112 10.76 -3.35 5.54
N VAL A 113 10.32 -2.09 5.50
CA VAL A 113 9.14 -1.65 4.72
C VAL A 113 9.49 -0.53 3.75
N ALA A 114 9.08 -0.70 2.49
CA ALA A 114 9.12 0.33 1.45
C ALA A 114 7.71 0.67 0.95
N LEU A 115 7.43 1.97 0.78
CA LEU A 115 6.19 2.50 0.21
C LEU A 115 6.50 3.54 -0.88
N PRO A 116 5.61 3.80 -1.85
CA PRO A 116 5.78 4.92 -2.77
C PRO A 116 5.56 6.24 -2.03
N TYR A 117 6.42 7.23 -2.27
CA TYR A 117 6.11 8.61 -1.97
C TYR A 117 4.82 9.02 -2.71
N GLY A 118 3.87 9.64 -2.02
CA GLY A 118 2.56 9.95 -2.59
C GLY A 118 1.57 8.78 -2.59
N ILE A 119 1.79 7.73 -1.78
CA ILE A 119 0.79 6.67 -1.56
C ILE A 119 -0.60 7.29 -1.27
N GLY A 120 -1.65 6.77 -1.93
CA GLY A 120 -3.01 7.29 -1.83
C GLY A 120 -3.26 8.67 -2.45
N CYS A 121 -2.24 9.41 -2.88
CA CYS A 121 -2.42 10.81 -3.29
C CYS A 121 -2.54 11.01 -4.80
N GLY A 122 -1.97 10.11 -5.62
CA GLY A 122 -2.00 10.21 -7.09
C GLY A 122 -3.39 9.97 -7.68
N LEU A 123 -3.62 8.79 -8.26
CA LEU A 123 -4.90 8.47 -8.91
C LEU A 123 -6.10 8.41 -7.96
N ALA A 124 -5.84 8.25 -6.65
CA ALA A 124 -6.87 8.22 -5.64
C ALA A 124 -7.20 9.62 -5.06
N ASN A 125 -6.52 10.67 -5.52
CA ASN A 125 -6.75 12.08 -5.14
C ASN A 125 -6.69 12.38 -3.63
N GLY A 126 -5.97 11.57 -2.83
CA GLY A 126 -5.67 11.90 -1.45
C GLY A 126 -4.76 13.14 -1.32
N SER A 127 -4.75 13.75 -0.14
CA SER A 127 -3.87 14.86 0.20
C SER A 127 -2.58 14.35 0.85
N TRP A 128 -1.44 14.71 0.27
CA TRP A 128 -0.14 14.35 0.83
C TRP A 128 0.11 15.00 2.19
N GLU A 129 -0.48 16.15 2.47
CA GLU A 129 -0.38 16.77 3.80
C GLU A 129 -0.98 15.85 4.88
N ILE A 130 -2.11 15.22 4.57
CA ILE A 130 -2.79 14.28 5.48
C ILE A 130 -2.03 12.96 5.54
N VAL A 131 -1.69 12.38 4.38
CA VAL A 131 -1.03 11.06 4.31
C VAL A 131 0.40 11.12 4.86
N GLY A 132 1.14 12.19 4.60
CA GLY A 132 2.49 12.39 5.13
C GLY A 132 2.50 12.41 6.65
N LYS A 133 1.63 13.23 7.26
CA LYS A 133 1.47 13.26 8.71
C LYS A 133 1.01 11.91 9.27
N MET A 134 0.08 11.25 8.60
CA MET A 134 -0.37 9.90 8.99
C MET A 134 0.78 8.89 8.99
N LEU A 135 1.68 8.93 8.01
CA LEU A 135 2.85 8.06 7.95
C LEU A 135 3.82 8.37 9.09
N GLU A 136 4.11 9.64 9.36
CA GLU A 136 4.96 10.05 10.49
C GLU A 136 4.38 9.59 11.85
N GLU A 137 3.07 9.70 12.05
CA GLU A 137 2.40 9.21 13.25
C GLU A 137 2.36 7.68 13.35
N THR A 138 2.15 6.98 12.23
CA THR A 138 2.00 5.52 12.22
C THR A 138 3.34 4.82 12.42
N PHE A 139 4.39 5.37 11.82
CA PHE A 139 5.76 4.85 11.84
C PHE A 139 6.63 5.69 12.77
N ASP A 140 6.10 6.15 13.90
CA ASP A 140 6.88 6.90 14.88
C ASP A 140 7.95 6.03 15.58
N ASP A 141 7.65 4.74 15.72
CA ASP A 141 8.42 3.74 16.45
C ASP A 141 9.00 2.61 15.57
N TYR A 142 8.90 2.70 14.24
CA TYR A 142 9.38 1.69 13.31
C TYR A 142 9.71 2.25 11.93
N GLU A 143 10.85 1.86 11.34
CA GLU A 143 11.34 2.47 10.10
C GLU A 143 10.49 2.13 8.87
N VAL A 144 10.30 3.12 7.99
CA VAL A 144 9.72 2.97 6.66
C VAL A 144 10.45 3.86 5.65
N THR A 145 10.78 3.28 4.49
CA THR A 145 11.39 3.99 3.37
C THR A 145 10.34 4.38 2.34
N LEU A 146 10.32 5.65 1.96
CA LEU A 146 9.47 6.19 0.90
C LEU A 146 10.30 6.43 -0.36
N TYR A 147 9.95 5.72 -1.44
CA TYR A 147 10.61 5.85 -2.74
C TYR A 147 9.96 6.93 -3.59
N ARG A 148 10.77 7.88 -4.07
CA ARG A 148 10.35 8.96 -4.96
C ARG A 148 11.16 8.93 -6.26
N ILE A 149 10.46 8.91 -7.39
CA ILE A 149 11.08 9.08 -8.72
C ILE A 149 11.42 10.55 -8.95
#